data_AF-A0AB74C013-F1
#
_entry.id   AF-A0AB74C013-F1
#
_cell.length_a   1.000
_cell.length_b   1.000
_cell.length_c   1.000
_cell.angle_alpha   90.00
_cell.angle_beta   90.00
_cell.angle_gamma   90.00
#
_symmetry.space_group_name_H-M   'P 1'
#
loop_
_entity.id
_entity.type
_entity.pdbx_description
1 polymer ?
#
loop_
_entity_poly.entity_id
_entity_poly.type
_entity_poly.pdbx_seq_one_letter_code
_entity_poly.pdbx_strand_id
1 'polypeptide(L)'
;MATNKELPDFDVIMLRFSHKGNKLSWSSSSNTWAFDITVNDTEMIAVRSRFVFLGTGSYDDQEPLQANIPGLENFQGPVIHPQFWPLGLDYTNKRSVVIGSGATAITLRPALSTSAAHVTMVQRSPAGKLEAIVARLLPRSVAHQIIRRGSNDCGFVPMGPFMPHFGVQNQAFLSELHPDIMVTATGLKLRMAGGISITVDSEPYEISDHFAWRASMLEGLPNLMQSLGYANASWTLGSDTEAQLACRLRTRMRKPSLSVLVPRMTAEEREG
;
A
#
# COMPACT_ATOMS: atom_id res chain seq x y z
N MET A 1 19.18 -19.28 -19.48
CA MET A 1 19.75 -17.98 -19.86
C MET A 1 18.72 -16.91 -19.55
N ALA A 2 19.02 -15.97 -18.65
CA ALA A 2 18.15 -14.84 -18.40
C ALA A 2 18.12 -13.95 -19.65
N THR A 3 16.95 -13.77 -20.25
CA THR A 3 16.76 -12.87 -21.38
C THR A 3 16.84 -11.43 -20.88
N ASN A 4 17.98 -10.78 -21.11
CA ASN A 4 18.08 -9.32 -21.04
C ASN A 4 17.14 -8.75 -22.11
N LYS A 5 16.21 -7.90 -21.71
CA LYS A 5 15.35 -7.18 -22.64
C LYS A 5 15.78 -5.71 -22.65
N GLU A 6 16.22 -5.23 -23.80
CA GLU A 6 16.47 -3.80 -24.01
C GLU A 6 15.11 -3.09 -24.12
N LEU A 7 14.97 -1.95 -23.45
CA LEU A 7 13.79 -1.09 -23.55
C LEU A 7 14.11 0.01 -24.56
N PRO A 8 13.43 0.09 -25.72
CA PRO A 8 13.87 0.91 -26.85
C PRO A 8 13.88 2.43 -26.59
N ASP A 9 13.13 2.91 -25.59
CA ASP A 9 13.05 4.34 -25.23
C ASP A 9 14.00 4.75 -24.09
N PHE A 10 14.75 3.81 -23.53
CA PHE A 10 15.64 4.06 -22.40
C PHE A 10 16.95 3.30 -22.60
N ASP A 11 18.09 3.96 -22.44
CA ASP A 11 19.41 3.31 -22.33
C ASP A 11 19.51 2.53 -21.00
N VAL A 12 18.59 1.58 -20.75
CA VAL A 12 18.60 0.72 -19.57
C VAL A 12 19.61 -0.39 -19.83
N ILE A 13 20.78 -0.22 -19.20
CA ILE A 13 21.98 -1.02 -19.47
C ILE A 13 21.80 -2.50 -19.06
N MET A 14 20.93 -2.82 -18.08
CA MET A 14 20.65 -4.22 -17.70
C MET A 14 19.36 -4.36 -16.88
N LEU A 15 18.37 -5.12 -17.38
CA LEU A 15 17.21 -5.59 -16.63
C LEU A 15 17.16 -7.12 -16.62
N ARG A 16 16.94 -7.70 -15.44
CA ARG A 16 16.87 -9.16 -15.26
C ARG A 16 15.52 -9.56 -14.67
N PHE A 17 14.72 -10.26 -15.48
CA PHE A 17 13.45 -10.84 -15.05
C PHE A 17 13.65 -12.22 -14.42
N SER A 18 12.67 -12.70 -13.67
CA SER A 18 12.74 -14.00 -12.95
C SER A 18 13.89 -14.07 -11.94
N HIS A 19 14.20 -12.94 -11.30
CA HIS A 19 15.20 -12.80 -10.24
C HIS A 19 14.52 -12.29 -8.98
N LYS A 20 14.21 -13.19 -8.05
CA LYS A 20 13.57 -12.86 -6.78
C LYS A 20 14.63 -12.59 -5.72
N GLY A 21 14.62 -11.39 -5.15
CA GLY A 21 15.49 -11.04 -4.03
C GLY A 21 15.01 -11.68 -2.72
N ASN A 22 15.92 -12.30 -1.96
CA ASN A 22 15.58 -12.99 -0.71
C ASN A 22 16.20 -12.31 0.52
N LYS A 23 17.49 -11.95 0.43
CA LYS A 23 18.25 -11.42 1.55
C LYS A 23 19.26 -10.35 1.13
N LEU A 24 19.29 -9.25 1.86
CA LEU A 24 20.31 -8.21 1.76
C LEU A 24 21.17 -8.21 3.02
N SER A 25 22.47 -8.35 2.83
CA SER A 25 23.44 -8.35 3.93
C SER A 25 24.51 -7.30 3.73
N TRP A 26 24.54 -6.29 4.60
CA TRP A 26 25.62 -5.32 4.63
C TRP A 26 26.82 -5.86 5.39
N SER A 27 28.03 -5.60 4.87
CA SER A 27 29.27 -5.74 5.61
C SER A 27 30.02 -4.42 5.70
N SER A 28 30.25 -3.95 6.92
CA SER A 28 31.03 -2.76 7.22
C SER A 28 32.52 -2.95 6.94
N SER A 29 33.02 -4.19 6.95
CA SER A 29 34.41 -4.50 6.62
C SER A 29 34.76 -4.22 5.15
N SER A 30 33.80 -4.44 4.23
CA SER A 30 33.98 -4.25 2.79
C SER A 30 33.19 -3.06 2.23
N ASN A 31 32.35 -2.43 3.05
CA ASN A 31 31.42 -1.37 2.65
C ASN A 31 30.54 -1.78 1.45
N THR A 32 30.00 -3.01 1.50
CA THR A 32 29.17 -3.57 0.43
C THR A 32 27.97 -4.32 0.96
N TRP A 33 26.89 -4.28 0.19
CA TRP A 33 25.78 -5.21 0.24
C TRP A 33 26.11 -6.48 -0.53
N ALA A 34 25.74 -7.62 0.04
CA ALA A 34 25.52 -8.88 -0.68
C ALA A 34 24.02 -9.12 -0.81
N PHE A 35 23.59 -9.51 -2.00
CA PHE A 35 22.19 -9.77 -2.33
C PHE A 35 22.03 -11.21 -2.79
N ASP A 36 21.32 -12.01 -2.00
CA ASP A 36 20.97 -13.38 -2.34
C ASP A 36 19.67 -13.37 -3.16
N ILE A 37 19.75 -13.95 -4.37
CA ILE A 37 18.70 -13.90 -5.38
C ILE A 37 18.40 -15.31 -5.86
N THR A 38 17.12 -15.67 -5.92
CA THR A 38 16.64 -16.88 -6.61
C THR A 38 16.34 -16.56 -8.06
N VAL A 39 16.94 -17.32 -8.97
CA VAL A 39 16.75 -17.22 -10.42
C VAL A 39 15.88 -18.37 -10.90
N ASN A 40 14.81 -18.05 -11.63
CA ASN A 40 13.84 -19.03 -12.14
C ASN A 40 13.35 -20.02 -11.07
N ASP A 41 13.15 -19.52 -9.84
CA ASP A 41 12.69 -20.30 -8.66
C ASP A 41 13.52 -21.54 -8.31
N THR A 42 14.76 -21.65 -8.80
CA THR A 42 15.57 -22.88 -8.71
C THR A 42 17.03 -22.62 -8.31
N GLU A 43 17.68 -21.66 -8.93
CA GLU A 43 19.11 -21.38 -8.72
C GLU A 43 19.30 -20.20 -7.76
N MET A 44 20.25 -20.31 -6.83
CA MET A 44 20.62 -19.22 -5.93
C MET A 44 21.92 -18.57 -6.40
N ILE A 45 21.89 -17.26 -6.61
CA ILE A 45 23.07 -16.46 -6.93
C ILE A 45 23.27 -15.35 -5.89
N ALA A 46 24.51 -14.93 -5.69
CA ALA A 46 24.86 -13.78 -4.85
C ALA A 46 25.45 -12.65 -5.71
N VAL A 47 24.91 -11.45 -5.58
CA VAL A 47 25.41 -10.24 -6.25
C VAL A 47 25.88 -9.25 -5.20
N ARG A 48 26.99 -8.56 -5.44
CA ARG A 48 27.49 -7.51 -4.55
C ARG A 48 27.32 -6.13 -5.14
N SER A 49 26.97 -5.16 -4.30
CA SER A 49 26.88 -3.76 -4.66
C SER A 49 27.31 -2.86 -3.51
N ARG A 50 27.65 -1.61 -3.80
CA ARG A 50 27.88 -0.59 -2.76
C ARG A 50 26.62 0.20 -2.41
N PHE A 51 25.63 0.17 -3.31
CA PHE A 51 24.39 0.93 -3.24
C PHE A 51 23.22 0.06 -3.64
N VAL A 52 22.11 0.22 -2.94
CA VAL A 52 20.86 -0.48 -3.21
C VAL A 52 19.74 0.54 -3.30
N PHE A 53 18.92 0.43 -4.35
CA PHE A 53 17.69 1.19 -4.50
C PHE A 53 16.54 0.20 -4.63
N LEU A 54 15.63 0.20 -3.65
CA LEU A 54 14.50 -0.73 -3.58
C LEU A 54 13.26 -0.09 -4.21
N GLY A 55 12.85 -0.61 -5.37
CA GLY A 55 11.57 -0.31 -6.03
C GLY A 55 10.55 -1.44 -5.85
N THR A 56 10.55 -2.12 -4.70
CA THR A 56 9.78 -3.35 -4.46
C THR A 56 8.28 -3.12 -4.21
N GLY A 57 7.85 -1.86 -4.13
CA GLY A 57 6.54 -1.51 -3.57
C GLY A 57 6.47 -1.69 -2.05
N SER A 58 5.35 -1.25 -1.50
CA SER A 58 5.09 -1.22 -0.05
C SER A 58 4.00 -2.19 0.41
N TYR A 59 3.38 -2.89 -0.53
CA TYR A 59 2.21 -3.75 -0.29
C TYR A 59 2.54 -5.20 -0.64
N ASP A 60 1.94 -6.13 0.09
CA ASP A 60 2.00 -7.56 -0.18
C ASP A 60 1.20 -7.84 -1.46
N ASP A 61 1.86 -8.39 -2.47
CA ASP A 61 1.25 -8.70 -3.78
C ASP A 61 0.78 -10.16 -3.87
N GLN A 62 1.01 -10.97 -2.83
CA GLN A 62 0.60 -12.37 -2.77
C GLN A 62 -0.65 -12.57 -1.92
N GLU A 63 -0.74 -11.83 -0.80
CA GLU A 63 -1.81 -12.01 0.18
C GLU A 63 -2.56 -10.70 0.45
N PRO A 64 -3.91 -10.73 0.40
CA PRO A 64 -4.70 -9.55 0.74
C PRO A 64 -4.64 -9.26 2.23
N LEU A 65 -4.97 -8.02 2.59
CA LEU A 65 -5.28 -7.70 3.99
C LEU A 65 -6.56 -8.43 4.37
N GLN A 66 -6.46 -9.36 5.32
CA GLN A 66 -7.61 -10.12 5.78
C GLN A 66 -8.61 -9.20 6.47
N ALA A 67 -9.84 -9.16 5.93
CA ALA A 67 -10.93 -8.41 6.52
C ALA A 67 -11.51 -9.22 7.68
N ASN A 68 -11.16 -8.81 8.91
CA ASN A 68 -11.66 -9.49 10.11
C ASN A 68 -13.10 -9.00 10.41
N ILE A 69 -14.07 -9.62 9.76
CA ILE A 69 -15.49 -9.29 9.82
C ILE A 69 -16.24 -10.49 10.41
N PRO A 70 -16.79 -10.39 11.64
CA PRO A 70 -17.57 -11.46 12.23
C PRO A 70 -18.73 -11.91 11.35
N GLY A 71 -18.87 -13.22 11.13
CA GLY A 71 -19.96 -13.81 10.36
C GLY A 71 -19.76 -13.79 8.84
N LEU A 72 -18.66 -13.22 8.35
CA LEU A 72 -18.30 -13.22 6.93
C LEU A 72 -18.12 -14.64 6.39
N GLU A 73 -17.64 -15.55 7.22
CA GLU A 73 -17.48 -16.98 6.93
C GLU A 73 -18.81 -17.69 6.60
N ASN A 74 -19.94 -17.12 7.02
CA ASN A 74 -21.27 -17.68 6.75
C ASN A 74 -21.87 -17.16 5.43
N PHE A 75 -21.25 -16.17 4.80
CA PHE A 75 -21.72 -15.61 3.55
C PHE A 75 -21.50 -16.59 2.39
N GLN A 76 -22.57 -16.89 1.65
CA GLN A 76 -22.56 -17.89 0.58
C GLN A 76 -22.14 -17.33 -0.79
N GLY A 77 -22.12 -16.00 -0.93
CA GLY A 77 -21.69 -15.32 -2.16
C GLY A 77 -20.17 -15.08 -2.18
N PRO A 78 -19.63 -14.61 -3.33
CA PRO A 78 -18.22 -14.29 -3.43
C PRO A 78 -17.84 -13.09 -2.55
N VAL A 79 -16.76 -13.26 -1.79
CA VAL A 79 -16.06 -12.19 -1.08
C VAL A 79 -14.81 -11.83 -1.87
N ILE A 80 -14.72 -10.59 -2.32
CA ILE A 80 -13.67 -10.11 -3.21
C ILE A 80 -12.82 -9.07 -2.50
N HIS A 81 -11.51 -9.30 -2.43
CA HIS A 81 -10.57 -8.24 -2.09
C HIS A 81 -10.17 -7.50 -3.38
N PRO A 82 -10.27 -6.16 -3.46
CA PRO A 82 -10.05 -5.42 -4.71
C PRO A 82 -8.69 -5.65 -5.39
N GLN A 83 -7.65 -5.94 -4.62
CA GLN A 83 -6.31 -6.22 -5.15
C GLN A 83 -6.26 -7.50 -6.01
N PHE A 84 -7.12 -8.47 -5.71
CA PHE A 84 -7.18 -9.77 -6.38
C PHE A 84 -8.54 -9.94 -7.05
N TRP A 85 -8.90 -8.97 -7.88
CA TRP A 85 -10.18 -8.97 -8.58
C TRP A 85 -10.26 -10.16 -9.56
N PRO A 86 -11.26 -11.07 -9.43
CA PRO A 86 -11.35 -12.23 -10.31
C PRO A 86 -11.62 -11.82 -11.76
N LEU A 87 -10.79 -12.35 -12.68
CA LEU A 87 -11.02 -12.19 -14.12
C LEU A 87 -12.34 -12.88 -14.50
N GLY A 88 -13.30 -12.11 -15.00
CA GLY A 88 -14.61 -12.63 -15.43
C GLY A 88 -15.69 -12.65 -14.34
N LEU A 89 -15.48 -12.00 -13.19
CA LEU A 89 -16.56 -11.81 -12.21
C LEU A 89 -17.73 -11.04 -12.85
N ASP A 90 -18.87 -11.71 -13.03
CA ASP A 90 -20.12 -11.07 -13.43
C ASP A 90 -20.85 -10.52 -12.21
N TYR A 91 -21.02 -9.21 -12.17
CA TYR A 91 -21.78 -8.49 -11.15
C TYR A 91 -23.03 -7.79 -11.73
N THR A 92 -23.40 -8.11 -12.97
CA THR A 92 -24.56 -7.52 -13.66
C THR A 92 -25.85 -7.87 -12.93
N ASN A 93 -26.69 -6.86 -12.66
CA ASN A 93 -27.95 -7.00 -11.92
C ASN A 93 -27.82 -7.63 -10.53
N LYS A 94 -26.61 -7.69 -9.95
CA LYS A 94 -26.36 -8.18 -8.60
C LYS A 94 -26.43 -7.05 -7.57
N ARG A 95 -26.79 -7.39 -6.33
CA ARG A 95 -26.67 -6.52 -5.16
C ARG A 95 -25.26 -6.66 -4.59
N SER A 96 -24.50 -5.57 -4.65
CA SER A 96 -23.10 -5.53 -4.25
C SER A 96 -22.93 -4.73 -2.97
N VAL A 97 -22.21 -5.27 -2.01
CA VAL A 97 -21.82 -4.54 -0.79
C VAL A 97 -20.33 -4.24 -0.84
N VAL A 98 -19.96 -2.96 -0.71
CA VAL A 98 -18.58 -2.50 -0.62
C VAL A 98 -18.29 -2.10 0.84
N ILE A 99 -17.36 -2.80 1.48
CA ILE A 99 -16.98 -2.58 2.87
C ILE A 99 -15.69 -1.78 2.91
N GLY A 100 -15.76 -0.58 3.48
CA GLY A 100 -14.67 0.38 3.53
C GLY A 100 -15.08 1.73 2.98
N SER A 101 -14.32 2.76 3.35
CA SER A 101 -14.50 4.14 2.88
C SER A 101 -13.25 4.73 2.25
N GLY A 102 -12.16 3.96 2.13
CA GLY A 102 -10.91 4.44 1.52
C GLY A 102 -11.04 4.75 0.02
N ALA A 103 -9.95 5.24 -0.58
CA ALA A 103 -9.89 5.59 -2.00
C ALA A 103 -10.44 4.47 -2.91
N THR A 104 -10.05 3.21 -2.64
CA THR A 104 -10.54 2.04 -3.36
C THR A 104 -12.06 1.92 -3.33
N ALA A 105 -12.69 2.10 -2.17
CA ALA A 105 -14.15 2.01 -2.04
C ALA A 105 -14.85 3.15 -2.81
N ILE A 106 -14.32 4.37 -2.70
CA ILE A 106 -14.87 5.57 -3.35
C ILE A 106 -14.81 5.45 -4.87
N THR A 107 -13.73 4.89 -5.42
CA THR A 107 -13.56 4.70 -6.86
C THR A 107 -14.33 3.48 -7.37
N LEU A 108 -14.38 2.40 -6.60
CA LEU A 108 -15.01 1.16 -7.05
C LEU A 108 -16.55 1.25 -7.05
N ARG A 109 -17.14 1.96 -6.09
CA ARG A 109 -18.59 2.14 -6.00
C ARG A 109 -19.22 2.66 -7.30
N PRO A 110 -18.79 3.81 -7.89
CA PRO A 110 -19.38 4.31 -9.13
C PRO A 110 -19.12 3.37 -10.33
N ALA A 111 -17.99 2.67 -10.35
CA ALA A 111 -17.71 1.68 -11.39
C ALA A 111 -18.70 0.50 -11.32
N LEU A 112 -18.94 -0.03 -10.12
CA LEU A 112 -19.90 -1.12 -9.90
C LEU A 112 -21.34 -0.71 -10.19
N SER A 113 -21.75 0.51 -9.84
CA SER A 113 -23.13 0.99 -10.05
C SER A 113 -23.54 1.08 -11.51
N THR A 114 -22.59 0.99 -12.45
CA THR A 114 -22.89 0.99 -13.88
C THR A 114 -23.59 -0.29 -14.33
N SER A 115 -23.38 -1.42 -13.64
CA SER A 115 -23.92 -2.73 -14.05
C SER A 115 -24.60 -3.51 -12.93
N ALA A 116 -24.25 -3.24 -11.66
CA ALA A 116 -24.92 -3.85 -10.52
C ALA A 116 -26.37 -3.33 -10.37
N ALA A 117 -27.27 -4.17 -9.88
CA ALA A 117 -28.65 -3.75 -9.57
C ALA A 117 -28.69 -2.76 -8.42
N HIS A 118 -27.83 -2.95 -7.42
CA HIS A 118 -27.69 -2.04 -6.29
C HIS A 118 -26.28 -2.12 -5.72
N VAL A 119 -25.71 -0.99 -5.31
CA VAL A 119 -24.40 -0.95 -4.63
C VAL A 119 -24.56 -0.24 -3.29
N THR A 120 -24.30 -0.96 -2.21
CA THR A 120 -24.33 -0.41 -0.84
C THR A 120 -22.91 -0.24 -0.34
N MET A 121 -22.57 0.93 0.22
CA MET A 121 -21.26 1.17 0.83
C MET A 121 -21.38 1.21 2.35
N VAL A 122 -20.52 0.43 3.02
CA VAL A 122 -20.50 0.25 4.47
C VAL A 122 -19.25 0.91 5.02
N GLN A 123 -19.41 1.93 5.86
CA GLN A 123 -18.30 2.73 6.36
C GLN A 123 -18.24 2.73 7.89
N ARG A 124 -17.10 2.34 8.44
CA ARG A 124 -16.81 2.48 9.89
C ARG A 124 -16.63 3.94 10.30
N SER A 125 -16.07 4.75 9.42
CA SER A 125 -15.87 6.18 9.60
C SER A 125 -16.00 6.85 8.23
N PRO A 126 -16.71 7.99 8.12
CA PRO A 126 -16.83 8.69 6.85
C PRO A 126 -15.46 9.12 6.37
N ALA A 127 -15.08 8.72 5.16
CA ALA A 127 -13.85 9.20 4.55
C ALA A 127 -14.19 10.38 3.64
N GLY A 128 -14.03 11.59 4.16
CA GLY A 128 -14.28 12.77 3.33
C GLY A 128 -13.99 14.09 4.03
N LYS A 129 -12.89 14.74 3.64
CA LYS A 129 -12.70 16.18 3.80
C LYS A 129 -13.87 16.99 3.24
N LEU A 130 -14.65 16.45 2.29
CA LEU A 130 -15.82 17.11 1.70
C LEU A 130 -16.95 17.33 2.71
N GLU A 131 -17.29 16.35 3.54
CA GLU A 131 -18.30 16.52 4.60
C GLU A 131 -17.80 17.52 5.66
N ALA A 132 -16.51 17.46 6.00
CA ALA A 132 -15.87 18.43 6.89
C ALA A 132 -15.84 19.86 6.30
N ILE A 133 -15.67 20.01 4.99
CA ILE A 133 -15.71 21.31 4.28
C ILE A 133 -17.15 21.83 4.19
N VAL A 134 -18.12 20.98 3.83
CA VAL A 134 -19.54 21.34 3.76
C VAL A 134 -20.10 21.70 5.13
N ALA A 135 -19.76 20.96 6.18
CA ALA A 135 -20.11 21.27 7.56
C ALA A 135 -19.44 22.54 8.10
N ARG A 136 -18.30 22.94 7.51
CA ARG A 136 -17.55 24.15 7.88
C ARG A 136 -18.03 25.40 7.14
N LEU A 137 -18.58 25.26 5.94
CA LEU A 137 -19.02 26.37 5.09
C LEU A 137 -20.53 26.65 5.15
N LEU A 138 -21.35 25.67 5.54
CA LEU A 138 -22.81 25.82 5.55
C LEU A 138 -23.39 25.77 6.97
N PRO A 139 -24.49 26.50 7.24
CA PRO A 139 -25.25 26.36 8.48
C PRO A 139 -25.67 24.90 8.70
N ARG A 140 -25.61 24.43 9.95
CA ARG A 140 -25.85 23.02 10.33
C ARG A 140 -27.11 22.40 9.73
N SER A 141 -28.19 23.16 9.60
CA SER A 141 -29.46 22.71 9.01
C SER A 141 -29.35 22.40 7.51
N VAL A 142 -28.60 23.20 6.76
CA VAL A 142 -28.40 23.08 5.32
C VAL A 142 -27.35 22.01 5.02
N ALA A 143 -26.25 21.99 5.78
CA ALA A 143 -25.24 20.95 5.70
C ALA A 143 -25.85 19.55 5.94
N HIS A 144 -26.68 19.41 6.99
CA HIS A 144 -27.39 18.16 7.25
C HIS A 144 -28.36 17.78 6.12
N GLN A 145 -29.09 18.72 5.52
CA GLN A 145 -30.00 18.40 4.42
C GLN A 145 -29.27 17.98 3.14
N ILE A 146 -28.12 18.58 2.83
CA ILE A 146 -27.34 18.26 1.63
C ILE A 146 -26.63 16.92 1.79
N ILE A 147 -25.97 16.68 2.93
CA ILE A 147 -25.37 15.39 3.24
C ILE A 147 -26.44 14.30 3.22
N ARG A 148 -27.61 14.54 3.82
CA ARG A 148 -28.70 13.55 3.88
C ARG A 148 -29.38 13.31 2.52
N ARG A 149 -29.49 14.31 1.64
CA ARG A 149 -30.01 14.12 0.28
C ARG A 149 -29.04 13.34 -0.61
N GLY A 150 -27.74 13.65 -0.56
CA GLY A 150 -26.72 12.86 -1.25
C GLY A 150 -26.62 11.41 -0.74
N SER A 151 -26.96 11.18 0.53
CA SER A 151 -26.98 9.85 1.15
C SER A 151 -28.24 9.02 0.93
N ASN A 152 -29.35 9.64 0.50
CA ASN A 152 -30.62 8.94 0.28
C ASN A 152 -30.77 8.39 -1.15
N ASP A 153 -30.11 9.00 -2.15
CA ASP A 153 -30.11 8.51 -3.54
C ASP A 153 -29.03 7.43 -3.78
N CYS A 154 -28.13 7.23 -2.81
CA CYS A 154 -27.06 6.25 -2.83
C CYS A 154 -26.93 5.70 -1.41
N GLY A 155 -27.37 4.49 -1.09
CA GLY A 155 -27.40 4.01 0.30
C GLY A 155 -26.05 4.13 1.03
N PHE A 156 -25.91 5.16 1.89
CA PHE A 156 -24.80 5.33 2.83
C PHE A 156 -25.26 4.91 4.22
N VAL A 157 -24.57 3.93 4.82
CA VAL A 157 -24.82 3.51 6.20
C VAL A 157 -23.63 3.96 7.07
N PRO A 158 -23.75 5.04 7.86
CA PRO A 158 -22.70 5.47 8.78
C PRO A 158 -22.66 4.56 10.01
N MET A 159 -21.47 4.12 10.42
CA MET A 159 -21.25 3.53 11.74
C MET A 159 -21.07 4.68 12.76
N GLY A 160 -22.17 5.12 13.38
CA GLY A 160 -22.16 6.23 14.36
C GLY A 160 -21.89 5.79 15.81
N PRO A 161 -21.48 6.71 16.71
CA PRO A 161 -21.16 6.43 18.12
C PRO A 161 -22.40 6.23 19.02
N PHE A 162 -23.62 6.27 18.46
CA PHE A 162 -24.89 6.17 19.18
C PHE A 162 -25.63 4.83 18.95
N MET A 163 -24.92 3.79 18.53
CA MET A 163 -25.50 2.45 18.36
C MET A 163 -24.50 1.38 18.82
N PRO A 164 -24.55 0.92 20.09
CA PRO A 164 -23.59 -0.05 20.63
C PRO A 164 -23.62 -1.43 19.96
N HIS A 165 -24.54 -1.67 19.01
CA HIS A 165 -24.81 -3.02 18.48
C HIS A 165 -24.93 -3.10 16.94
N PHE A 166 -24.57 -2.04 16.21
CA PHE A 166 -24.39 -2.11 14.75
C PHE A 166 -22.91 -1.98 14.40
N GLY A 167 -22.11 -2.90 14.94
CA GLY A 167 -20.91 -3.32 14.23
C GLY A 167 -21.31 -4.20 13.04
N VAL A 168 -20.36 -4.54 12.17
CA VAL A 168 -20.50 -5.74 11.31
C VAL A 168 -20.37 -7.00 12.17
N GLN A 169 -21.13 -7.04 13.26
CA GLN A 169 -21.26 -8.11 14.25
C GLN A 169 -22.64 -8.75 14.18
N ASN A 170 -23.52 -8.27 13.30
CA ASN A 170 -24.88 -8.75 13.25
C ASN A 170 -25.11 -9.49 11.94
N GLN A 171 -25.35 -10.79 12.03
CA GLN A 171 -25.94 -11.61 10.96
C GLN A 171 -27.19 -10.92 10.38
N ALA A 172 -27.86 -10.08 11.19
CA ALA A 172 -28.93 -9.15 10.80
C ALA A 172 -28.56 -8.21 9.62
N PHE A 173 -27.33 -7.69 9.59
CA PHE A 173 -26.87 -6.75 8.55
C PHE A 173 -26.81 -7.41 7.16
N LEU A 174 -26.30 -8.64 7.10
CA LEU A 174 -26.27 -9.42 5.87
C LEU A 174 -27.66 -9.90 5.46
N SER A 175 -28.52 -10.19 6.44
CA SER A 175 -29.91 -10.53 6.18
C SER A 175 -30.78 -9.35 5.77
N GLU A 176 -30.41 -8.10 6.05
CA GLU A 176 -31.16 -6.92 5.60
C GLU A 176 -30.77 -6.49 4.19
N LEU A 177 -29.47 -6.51 3.86
CA LEU A 177 -28.99 -6.05 2.56
C LEU A 177 -29.07 -7.12 1.46
N HIS A 178 -29.16 -8.40 1.85
CA HIS A 178 -29.17 -9.55 0.94
C HIS A 178 -28.16 -9.43 -0.22
N PRO A 179 -26.87 -9.16 0.05
CA PRO A 179 -25.89 -9.01 -1.02
C PRO A 179 -25.70 -10.32 -1.77
N ASP A 180 -25.56 -10.23 -3.08
CA ASP A 180 -25.10 -11.34 -3.90
C ASP A 180 -23.56 -11.40 -3.92
N ILE A 181 -22.89 -10.24 -3.79
CA ILE A 181 -21.42 -10.14 -3.73
C ILE A 181 -20.96 -9.17 -2.64
N MET A 182 -19.78 -9.43 -2.07
CA MET A 182 -19.11 -8.53 -1.13
C MET A 182 -17.74 -8.13 -1.63
N VAL A 183 -17.40 -6.86 -1.42
CA VAL A 183 -16.08 -6.33 -1.70
C VAL A 183 -15.45 -5.79 -0.41
N THR A 184 -14.31 -6.34 -0.01
CA THR A 184 -13.55 -5.95 1.19
C THR A 184 -12.51 -4.88 0.84
N ALA A 185 -12.96 -3.67 0.56
CA ALA A 185 -12.11 -2.49 0.32
C ALA A 185 -11.51 -1.92 1.63
N THR A 186 -10.96 -2.79 2.47
CA THR A 186 -10.53 -2.51 3.85
C THR A 186 -9.05 -2.12 3.98
N GLY A 187 -8.33 -1.98 2.87
CA GLY A 187 -6.94 -1.56 2.83
C GLY A 187 -6.06 -2.56 2.11
N LEU A 188 -4.75 -2.47 2.35
CA LEU A 188 -3.73 -3.34 1.77
C LEU A 188 -2.79 -3.82 2.87
N LYS A 189 -2.28 -5.04 2.72
CA LYS A 189 -1.30 -5.60 3.66
C LYS A 189 0.05 -4.97 3.34
N LEU A 190 0.69 -4.34 4.32
CA LEU A 190 2.01 -3.73 4.12
C LEU A 190 3.09 -4.80 4.11
N ARG A 191 4.03 -4.67 3.17
CA ARG A 191 5.21 -5.53 3.04
C ARG A 191 6.39 -4.69 2.56
N MET A 192 7.09 -4.08 3.50
CA MET A 192 8.25 -3.22 3.19
C MET A 192 9.37 -4.03 2.55
N ALA A 193 10.16 -3.39 1.67
CA ALA A 193 11.25 -4.02 0.93
C ALA A 193 10.85 -5.32 0.18
N GLY A 194 9.56 -5.52 -0.14
CA GLY A 194 9.05 -6.77 -0.75
C GLY A 194 9.18 -7.99 0.18
N GLY A 195 9.47 -7.79 1.47
CA GLY A 195 9.75 -8.84 2.44
C GLY A 195 11.14 -9.47 2.28
N ILE A 196 12.07 -8.77 1.64
CA ILE A 196 13.51 -9.13 1.65
C ILE A 196 14.01 -9.04 3.09
N SER A 197 14.67 -10.10 3.56
CA SER A 197 15.33 -10.08 4.88
C SER A 197 16.57 -9.18 4.84
N ILE A 198 16.77 -8.35 5.85
CA ILE A 198 17.90 -7.41 5.90
C ILE A 198 18.76 -7.71 7.12
N THR A 199 20.07 -7.70 6.93
CA THR A 199 21.04 -7.80 8.03
C THR A 199 22.15 -6.76 7.89
N VAL A 200 22.63 -6.24 9.01
CA VAL A 200 23.81 -5.37 9.08
C VAL A 200 24.86 -6.07 9.93
N ASP A 201 26.01 -6.40 9.34
CA ASP A 201 27.09 -7.11 10.03
C ASP A 201 26.64 -8.41 10.71
N SER A 202 25.76 -9.14 10.03
CA SER A 202 25.10 -10.40 10.46
C SER A 202 23.97 -10.26 11.47
N GLU A 203 23.72 -9.07 12.01
CA GLU A 203 22.59 -8.82 12.89
C GLU A 203 21.31 -8.56 12.06
N PRO A 204 20.16 -9.19 12.40
CA PRO A 204 18.88 -8.89 11.78
C PRO A 204 18.49 -7.42 11.93
N TYR A 205 17.88 -6.86 10.89
CA TYR A 205 17.38 -5.49 10.88
C TYR A 205 15.86 -5.50 10.69
N GLU A 206 15.13 -5.07 11.72
CA GLU A 206 13.68 -4.99 11.71
C GLU A 206 13.22 -3.58 11.29
N ILE A 207 12.63 -3.48 10.09
CA ILE A 207 12.25 -2.19 9.50
C ILE A 207 11.26 -1.41 10.38
N SER A 208 10.40 -2.10 11.14
CA SER A 208 9.37 -1.48 12.00
C SER A 208 9.94 -0.60 13.12
N ASP A 209 11.18 -0.86 13.51
CA ASP A 209 11.79 -0.24 14.69
C ASP A 209 12.60 1.01 14.34
N HIS A 210 12.61 1.36 13.05
CA HIS A 210 13.51 2.36 12.50
C HIS A 210 12.79 3.48 11.75
N PHE A 211 13.36 4.68 11.85
CA PHE A 211 12.82 5.85 11.20
C PHE A 211 13.10 5.87 9.69
N ALA A 212 12.08 6.20 8.90
CA ALA A 212 12.20 6.42 7.47
C ALA A 212 12.58 7.88 7.17
N TRP A 213 13.89 8.15 7.07
CA TRP A 213 14.42 9.46 6.75
C TRP A 213 13.98 9.92 5.35
N ARG A 214 13.26 11.05 5.31
CA ARG A 214 12.64 11.62 4.10
C ARG A 214 11.81 10.62 3.30
N ALA A 215 11.23 9.62 3.97
CA ALA A 215 10.52 8.50 3.33
C ALA A 215 11.34 7.76 2.25
N SER A 216 12.68 7.88 2.27
CA SER A 216 13.54 7.39 1.18
C SER A 216 14.74 6.57 1.66
N MET A 217 15.22 6.80 2.89
CA MET A 217 16.28 5.99 3.50
C MET A 217 15.85 5.50 4.87
N LEU A 218 16.31 4.32 5.28
CA LEU A 218 15.98 3.74 6.58
C LEU A 218 17.12 3.95 7.57
N GLU A 219 16.80 4.42 8.77
CA GLU A 219 17.76 4.70 9.84
C GLU A 219 18.71 3.53 10.09
N GLY A 220 20.01 3.80 10.08
CA GLY A 220 21.01 2.76 10.34
C GLY A 220 21.34 1.86 9.14
N LEU A 221 20.62 1.95 8.02
CA LEU A 221 20.97 1.23 6.80
C LEU A 221 21.94 2.04 5.92
N PRO A 222 23.14 1.50 5.64
CA PRO A 222 24.14 2.16 4.82
C PRO A 222 23.83 2.06 3.32
N ASN A 223 23.91 3.19 2.60
CA ASN A 223 23.83 3.26 1.14
C ASN A 223 22.57 2.61 0.52
N LEU A 224 21.51 2.45 1.32
CA LEU A 224 20.24 1.85 0.89
C LEU A 224 19.17 2.93 0.84
N MET A 225 18.48 2.98 -0.30
CA MET A 225 17.31 3.82 -0.51
C MET A 225 16.13 2.95 -0.91
N GLN A 226 14.92 3.36 -0.56
CA GLN A 226 13.67 2.73 -0.95
C GLN A 226 12.75 3.78 -1.56
N SER A 227 11.99 3.39 -2.59
CA SER A 227 10.90 4.22 -3.09
C SER A 227 9.61 3.88 -2.35
N LEU A 228 9.16 4.80 -1.50
CA LEU A 228 7.89 4.71 -0.78
C LEU A 228 6.84 5.66 -1.34
N GLY A 229 7.24 6.65 -2.13
CA GLY A 229 6.32 7.61 -2.73
C GLY A 229 5.64 8.50 -1.70
N TYR A 230 4.49 9.07 -2.08
CA TYR A 230 3.67 9.88 -1.18
C TYR A 230 2.37 9.17 -0.81
N ALA A 231 2.03 9.20 0.48
CA ALA A 231 0.73 8.74 0.96
C ALA A 231 -0.40 9.74 0.68
N ASN A 232 -0.07 11.03 0.50
CA ASN A 232 -1.02 12.15 0.38
C ASN A 232 -0.91 12.94 -0.92
N ALA A 233 -0.06 12.53 -1.85
CA ALA A 233 0.16 13.14 -3.15
C ALA A 233 0.40 12.05 -4.21
N SER A 234 0.67 12.43 -5.46
CA SER A 234 0.97 11.45 -6.51
C SER A 234 2.19 10.62 -6.16
N TRP A 235 2.06 9.30 -6.25
CA TRP A 235 3.16 8.37 -6.00
C TRP A 235 4.33 8.61 -6.94
N THR A 236 4.05 8.89 -8.22
CA THR A 236 5.07 9.15 -9.24
C THR A 236 5.93 10.37 -8.93
N LEU A 237 5.34 11.40 -8.32
CA LEU A 237 6.07 12.60 -7.89
C LEU A 237 7.02 12.28 -6.73
N GLY A 238 6.58 11.43 -5.80
CA GLY A 238 7.41 10.95 -4.70
C GLY A 238 8.60 10.14 -5.22
N SER A 239 8.34 9.16 -6.09
CA SER A 239 9.38 8.34 -6.71
C SER A 239 10.39 9.17 -7.52
N ASP A 240 9.95 10.19 -8.27
CA ASP A 240 10.86 11.08 -8.99
C ASP A 240 11.75 11.89 -8.02
N THR A 241 11.15 12.43 -6.96
CA THR A 241 11.89 13.19 -5.94
C THR A 241 12.93 12.32 -5.22
N GLU A 242 12.58 11.08 -4.89
CA GLU A 242 13.48 10.09 -4.29
C GLU A 242 14.62 9.71 -5.26
N ALA A 243 14.32 9.53 -6.54
CA ALA A 243 15.32 9.25 -7.57
C ALA A 243 16.30 10.44 -7.75
N GLN A 244 15.80 11.67 -7.75
CA GLN A 244 16.64 12.87 -7.78
C GLN A 244 17.54 12.96 -6.54
N LEU A 245 17.01 12.64 -5.36
CA LEU A 245 17.81 12.57 -4.12
C LEU A 245 18.90 11.50 -4.24
N ALA A 246 18.58 10.31 -4.74
CA ALA A 246 19.54 9.24 -4.97
C ALA A 246 20.69 9.68 -5.90
N CYS A 247 20.36 10.35 -7.01
CA CYS A 247 21.34 10.90 -7.95
C CYS A 247 22.25 11.96 -7.29
N ARG A 248 21.70 12.84 -6.46
CA ARG A 248 22.46 13.86 -5.72
C ARG A 248 23.41 13.24 -4.71
N LEU A 249 22.94 12.26 -3.93
CA LEU A 249 23.76 11.54 -2.95
C LEU A 249 24.89 10.77 -3.66
N ARG A 250 24.56 10.02 -4.71
CA ARG A 250 25.54 9.31 -5.56
C ARG A 250 26.60 10.25 -6.12
N THR A 251 26.21 11.42 -6.62
CA THR A 251 27.13 12.42 -7.17
C THR A 251 28.08 12.93 -6.10
N ARG A 252 27.58 13.21 -4.89
CA ARG A 252 28.41 13.68 -3.77
C ARG A 252 29.39 12.62 -3.29
N MET A 253 29.02 11.35 -3.38
CA MET A 253 29.87 10.19 -3.07
C MET A 253 30.87 9.81 -4.16
N ARG A 254 30.89 10.49 -5.33
CA ARG A 254 32.01 10.34 -6.28
C ARG A 254 33.32 10.88 -5.70
N LYS A 255 33.27 11.66 -4.63
CA LYS A 255 34.45 12.08 -3.87
C LYS A 255 35.08 10.86 -3.18
N PRO A 256 36.40 10.61 -3.35
CA PRO A 256 37.05 9.40 -2.81
C PRO A 256 36.89 9.18 -1.30
N SER A 257 36.68 10.24 -0.52
CA SER A 257 36.54 10.18 0.93
C SER A 257 35.16 9.76 1.44
N LEU A 258 34.16 9.60 0.58
CA LEU A 258 32.77 9.30 0.98
C LEU A 258 32.32 7.95 0.39
N SER A 259 32.48 6.88 1.15
CA SER A 259 32.10 5.50 0.76
C SER A 259 30.77 5.03 1.35
N VAL A 260 30.32 5.61 2.46
CA VAL A 260 29.12 5.19 3.19
C VAL A 260 28.27 6.40 3.61
N LEU A 261 26.97 6.33 3.37
CA LEU A 261 25.94 7.22 3.88
C LEU A 261 24.96 6.42 4.72
N VAL A 262 24.77 6.83 5.97
CA VAL A 262 23.80 6.21 6.88
C VAL A 262 22.91 7.33 7.44
N PRO A 263 21.59 7.30 7.22
CA PRO A 263 20.70 8.22 7.89
C PRO A 263 20.67 7.89 9.39
N ARG A 264 20.68 8.93 10.21
CA ARG A 264 20.51 8.85 11.66
C ARG A 264 19.42 9.84 12.04
N MET A 265 18.55 9.43 12.94
CA MET A 265 17.61 10.36 13.57
C MET A 265 18.34 11.07 14.71
N THR A 266 18.30 12.40 14.75
CA THR A 266 18.89 13.16 15.86
C THR A 266 18.06 12.96 17.12
N ALA A 267 18.65 13.27 18.29
CA ALA A 267 17.90 13.23 19.55
C ALA A 267 16.71 14.21 19.54
N GLU A 268 16.89 15.39 18.96
CA GLU A 268 15.84 16.40 18.80
C GLU A 268 14.69 15.88 17.91
N GLU A 269 14.99 15.21 16.79
CA GLU A 269 13.97 14.63 15.91
C GLU A 269 13.16 13.53 16.63
N ARG A 270 13.78 12.79 17.56
CA ARG A 270 13.11 11.71 18.33
C ARG A 270 12.17 12.24 19.41
N GLU A 271 12.40 13.44 19.92
CA GLU A 271 11.60 14.05 20.98
C GLU A 271 10.37 14.82 20.46
N GLY A 272 10.35 15.16 19.15
CA GLY A 272 9.20 15.73 18.45
C GLY A 272 9.23 17.25 18.30
#